data_AF-A0A947IAS7-F1
#
_entry.id   AF-A0A947IAS7-F1
#
_cell.length_a   1.000
_cell.length_b   1.000
_cell.length_c   1.000
_cell.angle_alpha   90.00
_cell.angle_beta   90.00
_cell.angle_gamma   90.00
#
_symmetry.space_group_name_H-M   'P 1'
#
loop_
_entity.id
_entity.type
_entity.pdbx_description
1 polymer ?
#
loop_
_entity_poly.entity_id
_entity_poly.type
_entity_poly.pdbx_seq_one_letter_code
_entity_poly.pdbx_strand_id
1 'polypeptide(L)'
;MYLPILIAGFGGGALRGLVGFIKHQYSYKDVKFELPYFLVMMFLSGIIGLLTAVAVKESGMIILDASSISPAIAFIVAYAGGDFLENIYKIIIKKSSLYSSPEDLEIK
;
A
#
# COMPACT_ATOMS: atom_id res chain seq x y z
N MET A 1 14.42 3.21 16.89
CA MET A 1 13.67 4.18 16.05
C MET A 1 13.04 3.56 14.80
N TYR A 2 13.68 2.56 14.15
CA TYR A 2 13.13 1.89 12.96
C TYR A 2 12.12 0.76 13.27
N LEU A 3 12.30 0.04 14.38
CA LEU A 3 11.44 -1.09 14.74
C LEU A 3 9.93 -0.76 14.82
N PRO A 4 9.50 0.38 15.40
CA PRO A 4 8.09 0.75 15.42
C PRO A 4 7.51 0.98 14.02
N ILE A 5 8.31 1.53 13.10
CA ILE A 5 7.92 1.78 11.71
C ILE A 5 7.77 0.46 10.96
N LEU A 6 8.67 -0.49 11.19
CA LEU A 6 8.61 -1.82 10.58
C LEU A 6 7.38 -2.62 11.05
N ILE A 7 7.11 -2.59 12.36
CA ILE A 7 5.92 -3.25 12.94
C ILE A 7 4.64 -2.59 12.43
N ALA A 8 4.59 -1.26 12.41
CA ALA A 8 3.45 -0.52 11.90
C ALA A 8 3.23 -0.75 10.40
N GLY A 9 4.31 -0.78 9.61
CA GLY A 9 4.25 -1.07 8.18
C GLY A 9 3.78 -2.50 7.88
N PHE A 10 4.32 -3.49 8.58
CA PHE A 10 3.81 -4.86 8.47
C PHE A 10 2.34 -4.96 8.92
N GLY A 11 1.98 -4.30 10.02
CA GLY A 11 0.63 -4.28 10.57
C GLY A 11 -0.38 -3.68 9.59
N GLY A 12 -0.06 -2.56 8.95
CA GLY A 12 -0.90 -1.94 7.92
C GLY A 12 -1.09 -2.85 6.70
N GLY A 13 -0.01 -3.47 6.22
CA GLY A 13 -0.06 -4.44 5.12
C GLY A 13 -0.86 -5.69 5.45
N ALA A 14 -0.72 -6.22 6.67
CA ALA A 14 -1.50 -7.36 7.15
C ALA A 14 -2.99 -7.02 7.27
N LEU A 15 -3.33 -5.84 7.79
CA LEU A 15 -4.71 -5.36 7.90
C LEU A 15 -5.37 -5.24 6.52
N ARG A 16 -4.64 -4.75 5.51
CA ARG A 16 -5.10 -4.74 4.11
C ARG A 16 -5.37 -6.15 3.59
N GLY A 17 -4.48 -7.10 3.88
CA GLY A 17 -4.66 -8.52 3.52
C GLY A 17 -5.90 -9.14 4.16
N LEU A 18 -6.15 -8.82 5.43
CA LEU A 18 -7.32 -9.26 6.17
C LEU A 18 -8.62 -8.68 5.57
N VAL A 19 -8.64 -7.38 5.28
CA VAL A 19 -9.80 -6.74 4.63
C VAL A 19 -10.07 -7.33 3.25
N GLY A 20 -9.02 -7.59 2.46
CA GLY A 20 -9.14 -8.26 1.16
C GLY A 20 -9.71 -9.67 1.27
N PHE A 21 -9.26 -10.43 2.26
CA PHE A 21 -9.79 -11.76 2.55
C PHE A 21 -11.26 -11.72 2.99
N ILE A 22 -11.64 -10.81 3.89
CA ILE A 22 -13.03 -10.64 4.32
C ILE A 22 -13.91 -10.30 3.11
N LYS A 23 -13.50 -9.36 2.26
CA LYS A 23 -14.23 -9.02 1.02
C LYS A 23 -14.39 -10.22 0.11
N HIS A 24 -13.35 -11.03 -0.05
CA HIS A 24 -13.41 -12.25 -0.84
C HIS A 24 -14.43 -13.24 -0.27
N GLN A 25 -14.45 -13.45 1.05
CA GLN A 25 -15.44 -14.31 1.71
C GLN A 25 -16.89 -13.82 1.52
N TYR A 26 -17.13 -12.50 1.62
CA TYR A 26 -18.48 -11.95 1.43
C TYR A 26 -18.94 -11.92 -0.04
N SER A 27 -18.01 -11.86 -1.00
CA SER A 27 -18.35 -11.73 -2.42
C SER A 27 -18.76 -13.05 -3.08
N TYR A 28 -18.43 -14.20 -2.48
CA TYR A 28 -18.64 -15.52 -3.08
C TYR A 28 -19.46 -16.41 -2.13
N LYS A 29 -20.49 -17.08 -2.66
CA LYS A 29 -21.47 -17.85 -1.88
C LYS A 29 -20.91 -19.16 -1.28
N ASP A 30 -19.73 -19.62 -1.72
CA ASP A 30 -19.14 -20.90 -1.31
C ASP A 30 -17.60 -20.82 -1.37
N VAL A 31 -16.97 -20.20 -0.37
CA VAL A 31 -15.50 -20.12 -0.30
C VAL A 31 -14.99 -21.09 0.76
N LYS A 32 -14.28 -22.13 0.33
CA LYS A 32 -13.58 -23.01 1.25
C LYS A 32 -12.47 -22.21 1.93
N PHE A 33 -12.51 -22.15 3.26
CA PHE A 33 -11.46 -21.47 4.02
C PHE A 33 -10.20 -22.34 4.05
N GLU A 34 -9.24 -22.00 3.21
CA GLU A 34 -7.92 -22.60 3.23
C GLU A 34 -6.98 -21.77 4.11
N LEU A 35 -6.79 -22.23 5.34
CA LEU A 35 -5.92 -21.59 6.33
C LEU A 35 -4.49 -21.32 5.79
N PRO A 36 -3.83 -22.24 5.06
CA PRO A 36 -2.50 -21.98 4.50
C PRO A 36 -2.51 -20.84 3.47
N TYR A 37 -3.50 -20.82 2.58
CA TYR A 37 -3.64 -19.77 1.57
C TYR A 37 -3.85 -18.40 2.23
N PHE A 38 -4.71 -18.33 3.24
CA PHE A 38 -4.95 -17.12 4.02
C PHE A 38 -3.67 -16.59 4.69
N LEU A 39 -2.94 -17.46 5.38
CA LEU A 39 -1.70 -17.07 6.07
C LEU A 39 -0.62 -16.61 5.09
N VAL A 40 -0.44 -17.33 3.97
CA VAL A 40 0.51 -16.95 2.92
C VAL A 40 0.15 -15.59 2.32
N MET A 41 -1.12 -15.38 1.95
CA MET A 41 -1.57 -14.12 1.36
C MET A 41 -1.49 -12.94 2.33
N MET A 42 -1.85 -13.14 3.60
CA MET A 42 -1.66 -12.11 4.63
C MET A 42 -0.18 -11.79 4.85
N PHE A 43 0.69 -12.79 4.88
CA PHE A 43 2.12 -12.60 5.09
C PHE A 43 2.76 -11.85 3.91
N LEU A 44 2.44 -12.24 2.67
CA LEU A 44 2.86 -11.49 1.47
C LEU A 44 2.35 -10.05 1.51
N SER A 45 1.09 -9.82 1.90
CA SER A 45 0.56 -8.46 2.03
C SER A 45 1.29 -7.65 3.10
N GLY A 46 1.65 -8.28 4.22
CA GLY A 46 2.47 -7.68 5.27
C GLY A 46 3.87 -7.29 4.77
N ILE A 47 4.53 -8.16 4.00
CA ILE A 47 5.84 -7.86 3.37
C ILE A 47 5.72 -6.66 2.43
N ILE A 48 4.68 -6.62 1.59
CA ILE A 48 4.44 -5.50 0.68
C ILE A 48 4.25 -4.20 1.47
N GLY A 49 3.43 -4.21 2.52
CA GLY A 49 3.23 -3.03 3.37
C GLY A 49 4.53 -2.54 4.03
N LEU A 50 5.38 -3.46 4.45
CA LEU A 50 6.69 -3.16 5.03
C LEU A 50 7.63 -2.53 3.97
N LEU A 51 7.70 -3.09 2.76
CA LEU A 51 8.46 -2.52 1.65
C LEU A 51 7.96 -1.12 1.27
N THR A 52 6.64 -0.93 1.20
CA THR A 52 6.02 0.36 0.92
C THR A 52 6.38 1.40 1.98
N ALA A 53 6.29 1.07 3.27
CA ALA A 53 6.64 1.99 4.35
C ALA A 53 8.13 2.38 4.31
N VAL A 54 9.02 1.43 4.02
CA VAL A 54 10.47 1.70 3.87
C VAL A 54 10.74 2.57 2.64
N ALA A 55 10.14 2.27 1.49
CA ALA A 55 10.31 3.04 0.27
C ALA A 55 9.91 4.52 0.47
N VAL A 56 8.77 4.75 1.13
CA VAL A 56 8.29 6.11 1.43
C VAL A 56 9.20 6.81 2.42
N LYS A 57 9.72 6.12 3.42
CA LYS A 57 10.70 6.68 4.35
C LYS A 57 12.01 7.09 3.67
N GLU A 58 12.55 6.24 2.82
CA GLU A 58 13.84 6.48 2.14
C GLU A 58 13.71 7.42 0.94
N SER A 59 12.50 7.60 0.38
CA SER A 59 12.25 8.59 -0.68
C SER A 59 12.41 10.04 -0.25
N GLY A 60 12.64 10.31 1.06
CA GLY A 60 12.84 11.65 1.58
C GLY A 60 11.60 12.55 1.50
N MET A 61 10.42 11.97 1.27
CA MET A 61 9.18 12.73 1.21
C MET A 61 8.81 13.26 2.60
N ILE A 62 8.75 14.58 2.72
CA ILE A 62 8.28 15.26 3.92
C ILE A 62 6.76 15.20 3.89
N ILE A 63 6.19 14.29 4.65
CA ILE A 63 4.74 14.18 4.82
C ILE A 63 4.38 14.93 6.10
N LEU A 64 3.49 15.93 6.01
CA LEU A 64 2.91 16.68 7.14
C LEU A 64 3.91 17.52 7.97
N ASP A 65 4.90 18.16 7.35
CA ASP A 65 5.91 19.01 8.04
C ASP A 65 6.70 18.30 9.16
N ALA A 66 6.59 16.98 9.25
CA ALA A 66 7.33 16.18 10.21
C ALA A 66 8.66 15.73 9.58
N SER A 67 9.78 16.08 10.20
CA SER A 67 11.14 15.67 9.77
C SER A 67 11.37 14.15 9.81
N SER A 68 10.40 13.37 10.28
CA SER A 68 10.47 11.91 10.35
C SER A 68 9.09 11.28 10.17
N ILE A 69 9.06 10.14 9.47
CA ILE A 69 7.84 9.33 9.36
C ILE A 69 7.50 8.75 10.73
N SER A 70 6.33 9.15 11.26
CA SER A 70 5.80 8.55 12.47
C SER A 70 5.33 7.11 12.20
N PRO A 71 5.33 6.22 13.20
CA PRO A 71 4.79 4.88 13.05
C PRO A 71 3.33 4.86 12.58
N ALA A 72 2.53 5.87 12.96
CA ALA A 72 1.14 6.00 12.50
C ALA A 72 1.06 6.28 10.98
N ILE A 73 1.92 7.14 10.45
CA ILE A 73 1.99 7.40 9.00
C ILE A 73 2.44 6.13 8.27
N ALA A 74 3.44 5.42 8.80
CA ALA A 74 3.91 4.16 8.23
C ALA A 74 2.80 3.11 8.14
N PHE A 75 1.93 3.03 9.15
CA PHE A 75 0.76 2.16 9.15
C PHE A 75 -0.23 2.50 8.02
N ILE A 76 -0.58 3.78 7.88
CA ILE A 76 -1.52 4.26 6.85
C ILE A 76 -0.96 4.00 5.45
N VAL A 77 0.32 4.36 5.25
CA VAL A 77 1.05 4.16 3.99
C VAL A 77 1.08 2.67 3.62
N ALA A 78 1.38 1.80 4.57
CA ALA A 78 1.40 0.36 4.32
C ALA A 78 0.02 -0.26 4.08
N TYR A 79 -1.03 0.27 4.74
CA TYR A 79 -2.41 -0.15 4.48
C TYR A 79 -2.88 0.25 3.07
N ALA A 80 -2.49 1.43 2.60
CA ALA A 80 -2.74 1.86 1.22
C ALA A 80 -1.86 1.07 0.21
N GLY A 81 -0.64 0.72 0.60
CA GLY A 81 0.23 -0.19 -0.15
C GLY A 81 0.62 0.36 -1.52
N GLY A 82 0.44 -0.45 -2.57
CA GLY A 82 0.81 -0.10 -3.94
C GLY A 82 0.10 1.14 -4.48
N ASP A 83 -1.18 1.34 -4.12
CA ASP A 83 -1.96 2.51 -4.56
C ASP A 83 -1.33 3.81 -4.03
N PHE A 84 -0.72 3.77 -2.84
CA PHE A 84 0.01 4.92 -2.33
C PHE A 84 1.25 5.22 -3.18
N LEU A 85 2.07 4.22 -3.49
CA LEU A 85 3.25 4.40 -4.35
C LEU A 85 2.87 4.92 -5.74
N GLU A 86 1.79 4.40 -6.31
CA GLU A 86 1.32 4.85 -7.62
C GLU A 86 0.96 6.34 -7.61
N ASN A 87 0.24 6.78 -6.57
CA ASN A 87 -0.15 8.18 -6.42
C ASN A 87 1.05 9.09 -6.12
N ILE A 88 1.99 8.65 -5.29
CA ILE A 88 3.27 9.34 -5.10
C ILE A 88 4.00 9.52 -6.44
N TYR A 89 4.09 8.45 -7.23
CA TYR A 89 4.76 8.47 -8.51
C TYR A 89 4.08 9.45 -9.49
N LYS A 90 2.74 9.46 -9.55
CA LYS A 90 1.94 10.44 -10.32
C LYS A 90 2.24 11.90 -9.93
N ILE A 91 2.39 12.18 -8.64
CA ILE A 91 2.74 13.51 -8.12
C ILE A 91 4.15 13.92 -8.59
N ILE A 92 5.12 13.01 -8.48
CA ILE A 92 6.52 13.27 -8.89
C ILE A 92 6.61 13.58 -10.39
N ILE A 93 5.92 12.80 -11.23
CA ILE A 93 5.92 13.00 -12.69
C ILE A 93 4.94 14.11 -13.16
N LYS A 94 4.21 14.75 -12.23
CA LYS A 94 3.17 15.76 -12.50
C LYS A 94 2.13 15.34 -13.54
N LYS A 95 1.80 14.04 -13.62
CA LYS A 95 0.85 13.49 -14.59
C LYS A 95 -0.34 12.89 -13.83
N SER A 96 -1.57 13.20 -14.28
CA SER A 96 -2.80 12.70 -13.64
C SER A 96 -3.02 11.21 -13.87
N SER A 97 -2.49 10.66 -14.96
CA SER A 97 -2.62 9.26 -15.36
C SER A 97 -1.31 8.68 -15.86
N LEU A 98 -1.03 7.43 -15.47
CA LEU A 98 0.11 6.67 -15.99
C LEU A 98 -0.14 6.16 -17.41
N TYR A 99 -1.40 5.91 -17.74
CA TYR A 99 -1.85 5.57 -19.08
C TYR A 99 -2.17 6.84 -19.85
N SER A 100 -1.70 6.95 -21.08
CA SER A 100 -2.17 7.95 -22.05
C SER A 100 -3.58 7.57 -22.52
N SER A 101 -4.56 8.46 -22.37
CA SER A 101 -5.88 8.30 -23.01
C SER A 101 -5.74 8.65 -24.50
N PRO A 102 -6.51 8.05 -25.42
CA PRO A 102 -6.51 8.44 -26.82
C PRO A 102 -6.79 9.94 -27.03
N GLU A 103 -7.56 10.59 -26.15
CA GLU A 103 -7.79 12.05 -26.19
C GLU A 103 -6.53 12.90 -26.01
N ASP A 104 -5.45 12.36 -25.40
CA ASP A 104 -4.18 13.07 -25.21
C ASP A 104 -3.38 13.21 -26.52
N LEU A 105 -3.79 12.51 -27.59
CA LEU A 105 -3.11 12.46 -28.90
C LEU A 105 -3.77 13.34 -29.97
N GLU A 106 -4.98 13.86 -29.74
CA GLU A 106 -5.74 14.67 -30.72
C GLU A 106 -5.51 16.18 -30.62
N ILE A 107 -4.77 16.67 -29.62
CA ILE A 107 -4.39 18.09 -29.56
C ILE A 107 -2.95 18.22 -30.05
N LYS A 108 -2.80 18.36 -31.37
CA LYS A 108 -1.56 18.81 -32.00
C LYS A 108 -1.84 19.92 -33.00
#